data_AF-A0A3C1V4S1-F1
#
_entry.id   AF-A0A3C1V4S1-F1
#
_cell.length_a   1.000
_cell.length_b   1.000
_cell.length_c   1.000
_cell.angle_alpha   90.00
_cell.angle_beta   90.00
_cell.angle_gamma   90.00
#
_symmetry.space_group_name_H-M   'P 1'
#
loop_
_entity.id
_entity.type
_entity.pdbx_description
1 polymer ?
#
loop_
_entity_poly.entity_id
_entity_poly.type
_entity_poly.pdbx_seq_one_letter_code
_entity_poly.pdbx_strand_id
1 'polypeptide(L)'
;MSKLLLRSPLLWGTGLAFCFFSLIQRGVIRDEYVVRYLAGHWVEYIEVGLFCVGLSSLAMKLLSTLRQKKSLADCSLPVALSGGQHPSEAQGLQRHLLESVSDEQGYLPKRLRDGLDFV
;
A
#
# COMPACT_ATOMS: atom_id res chain seq x y z
N MET A 1 -18.94 3.90 -4.65
CA MET A 1 -18.26 4.05 -5.96
C MET A 1 -16.93 4.80 -5.91
N SER A 2 -16.67 5.72 -4.97
CA SER A 2 -15.45 6.58 -5.00
C SER A 2 -14.13 5.89 -4.61
N LYS A 3 -14.14 4.79 -3.85
CA LYS A 3 -12.91 4.12 -3.35
C LYS A 3 -12.06 3.48 -4.45
N LEU A 4 -12.63 3.14 -5.60
CA LEU A 4 -11.89 2.56 -6.74
C LEU A 4 -11.09 3.61 -7.52
N LEU A 5 -11.62 4.83 -7.67
CA LEU A 5 -10.92 5.93 -8.32
C LEU A 5 -9.71 6.38 -7.48
N LEU A 6 -9.89 6.45 -6.16
CA LEU A 6 -8.82 6.77 -5.20
C LEU A 6 -7.68 5.74 -5.18
N ARG A 7 -7.94 4.50 -5.63
CA ARG A 7 -6.99 3.39 -5.61
C ARG A 7 -6.39 3.09 -6.99
N SER A 8 -6.76 3.85 -8.02
CA SER A 8 -6.23 3.66 -9.37
C SER A 8 -4.86 4.35 -9.51
N PRO A 9 -3.77 3.60 -9.70
CA PRO A 9 -2.45 4.18 -9.91
C PRO A 9 -2.38 5.03 -11.18
N LEU A 10 -3.22 4.72 -12.17
CA LEU A 10 -3.30 5.51 -13.40
C LEU A 10 -3.76 6.93 -13.12
N LEU A 11 -4.81 7.14 -12.32
CA LEU A 11 -5.35 8.47 -12.06
C LEU A 11 -4.37 9.35 -11.25
N TRP A 12 -3.73 8.75 -10.24
CA TRP A 12 -2.72 9.44 -9.46
C TRP A 12 -1.44 9.70 -10.27
N GLY A 13 -1.03 8.73 -11.08
CA GLY A 13 0.15 8.84 -11.93
C GLY A 13 -0.02 9.90 -13.02
N THR A 14 -1.15 9.91 -13.72
CA THR A 14 -1.43 10.93 -14.75
C THR A 14 -1.62 12.31 -14.13
N GLY A 15 -2.27 12.41 -12.96
CA GLY A 15 -2.37 13.68 -12.22
C GLY A 15 -1.01 14.23 -11.80
N LEU A 16 -0.11 13.36 -11.32
CA LEU A 16 1.26 13.73 -10.95
C LEU A 16 2.08 14.17 -12.16
N ALA A 17 2.00 13.43 -13.26
CA ALA A 17 2.65 13.78 -14.52
C ALA A 17 2.12 15.13 -15.06
N PHE A 18 0.81 15.36 -15.02
CA PHE A 18 0.20 16.62 -15.44
C PHE A 18 0.68 17.80 -14.58
N CYS A 19 0.77 17.61 -13.26
CA CYS A 19 1.31 18.62 -12.35
C CYS A 19 2.77 18.95 -12.70
N PHE A 20 3.59 17.93 -12.96
CA PHE A 20 4.98 18.09 -13.38
C PHE A 20 5.12 18.87 -14.71
N PHE A 21 4.35 18.51 -15.73
CA PHE A 21 4.36 19.24 -17.01
C PHE A 21 3.80 20.66 -16.88
N SER A 22 2.81 20.88 -16.02
CA SER A 22 2.26 22.22 -15.75
C SER A 22 3.31 23.14 -15.09
N LEU A 23 4.16 22.61 -14.21
CA LEU A 23 5.28 23.35 -13.61
C LEU A 23 6.35 23.73 -14.64
N ILE A 24 6.62 22.85 -15.61
CA ILE A 24 7.50 23.14 -16.74
C ILE A 24 6.92 24.24 -17.62
N GLN A 25 5.65 24.13 -18.02
CA GLN A 25 4.98 25.12 -18.88
C GLN A 25 4.79 26.48 -18.21
N ARG A 26 4.60 26.54 -16.88
CA ARG A 26 4.59 27.80 -16.12
C ARG A 26 5.97 28.44 -15.99
N GLY A 27 7.03 27.78 -16.41
CA GLY A 27 8.39 28.30 -16.28
C GLY A 27 8.87 28.39 -14.84
N VAL A 28 8.36 27.55 -13.93
CA VAL A 28 8.95 27.38 -12.59
C VAL A 28 10.25 26.58 -12.71
N ILE A 29 10.24 25.58 -13.59
CA ILE A 29 11.42 24.80 -13.96
C ILE A 29 11.86 25.31 -15.33
N ARG A 30 12.87 26.19 -15.34
CA ARG A 30 13.44 26.78 -16.57
C ARG A 30 14.77 26.18 -16.97
N ASP A 31 15.19 25.12 -16.27
CA ASP A 31 16.47 24.51 -16.51
C ASP A 31 16.46 23.83 -17.88
N GLU A 32 17.33 24.29 -18.77
CA GLU A 32 17.35 23.91 -20.18
C GLU A 32 17.63 22.42 -20.36
N TYR A 33 18.40 21.83 -19.44
CA TYR A 33 18.64 20.38 -19.41
C TYR A 33 17.37 19.60 -19.06
N VAL A 34 16.57 20.07 -18.09
CA VAL A 34 15.35 19.37 -17.67
C VAL A 34 14.31 19.38 -18.78
N VAL A 35 14.11 20.53 -19.42
CA VAL A 35 13.16 20.61 -20.55
C VAL A 35 13.62 19.75 -21.72
N ARG A 36 14.93 19.75 -22.01
CA ARG A 36 15.47 18.99 -23.14
C ARG A 36 15.42 17.47 -22.97
N TYR A 37 15.57 16.97 -21.74
CA TYR A 37 15.60 15.52 -21.45
C TYR A 37 14.27 14.95 -20.93
N LEU A 38 13.33 15.79 -20.48
CA LEU A 38 12.05 15.33 -19.92
C LEU A 38 10.81 15.83 -20.68
N ALA A 39 10.96 16.78 -21.59
CA ALA A 39 9.82 17.42 -22.27
C ALA A 39 10.14 17.88 -23.71
N GLY A 40 11.28 17.46 -24.27
CA GLY A 40 11.77 17.82 -25.58
C GLY A 40 11.17 16.97 -26.71
N HIS A 41 10.74 15.73 -26.43
CA HIS A 41 10.11 14.84 -27.41
C HIS A 41 8.91 14.07 -26.85
N TRP A 42 7.98 13.67 -27.74
CA TRP A 42 6.78 12.90 -27.39
C TRP A 42 7.09 11.61 -26.61
N VAL A 43 8.25 10.99 -26.85
CA VAL A 43 8.72 9.81 -26.12
C VAL A 43 8.99 10.13 -24.64
N GLU A 44 9.64 11.26 -24.36
CA GLU A 44 9.96 11.68 -22.98
C GLU A 44 8.68 11.97 -22.19
N TYR A 45 7.65 12.55 -22.83
CA TYR A 45 6.34 12.75 -22.20
C TYR A 45 5.72 11.41 -21.75
N ILE A 46 5.80 10.39 -22.59
CA ILE A 46 5.28 9.05 -22.27
C ILE A 46 6.13 8.39 -21.17
N GLU A 47 7.46 8.52 -21.24
CA GLU A 47 8.38 7.98 -20.23
C GLU A 47 8.09 8.55 -18.85
N VAL A 48 8.03 9.88 -18.71
CA VAL A 48 7.71 10.55 -17.45
C VAL A 48 6.30 10.18 -16.99
N GLY A 49 5.33 10.09 -17.91
CA GLY A 49 3.98 9.62 -17.61
C GLY A 49 3.96 8.21 -17.01
N LEU A 50 4.63 7.26 -17.65
CA LEU A 50 4.73 5.87 -17.19
C LEU A 50 5.51 5.76 -15.87
N PHE A 51 6.57 6.54 -15.70
CA PHE A 51 7.32 6.64 -14.46
C PHE A 51 6.42 7.11 -13.30
N CYS A 52 5.64 8.17 -13.50
CA CYS A 52 4.71 8.67 -12.48
C CYS A 52 3.61 7.65 -12.13
N VAL A 53 3.11 6.89 -13.12
CA VAL A 53 2.14 5.81 -12.89
C VAL A 53 2.77 4.66 -12.09
N GLY A 54 3.99 4.24 -12.46
CA GLY A 54 4.75 3.23 -11.73
C GLY A 54 5.05 3.66 -10.29
N LEU A 55 5.49 4.91 -10.10
CA LEU A 55 5.76 5.51 -8.79
C LEU A 55 4.49 5.56 -7.93
N SER A 56 3.34 5.91 -8.52
CA SER A 56 2.06 5.92 -7.82
C SER A 56 1.65 4.52 -7.36
N SER A 57 1.84 3.51 -8.21
CA SER A 57 1.59 2.11 -7.85
C SER A 57 2.48 1.65 -6.69
N LEU A 58 3.76 2.00 -6.75
CA LEU A 58 4.73 1.69 -5.69
C LEU A 58 4.37 2.40 -4.38
N ALA A 59 4.03 3.68 -4.42
CA ALA A 59 3.62 4.47 -3.26
C ALA A 59 2.35 3.89 -2.60
N MET A 60 1.36 3.48 -3.40
CA MET A 60 0.16 2.81 -2.89
C MET A 60 0.49 1.49 -2.20
N LYS A 61 1.40 0.70 -2.78
CA LYS A 61 1.85 -0.56 -2.17
C LYS A 61 2.61 -0.30 -0.87
N LEU A 62 3.50 0.69 -0.84
CA LEU A 62 4.22 1.09 0.36
C LEU A 62 3.25 1.53 1.48
N LEU A 63 2.27 2.36 1.18
CA LEU A 63 1.23 2.77 2.13
C LEU A 63 0.45 1.57 2.67
N SER A 64 0.12 0.60 1.82
CA SER A 64 -0.57 -0.63 2.25
C SER A 64 0.30 -1.46 3.21
N THR A 65 1.59 -1.59 2.94
CA THR A 65 2.55 -2.30 3.79
C THR A 65 2.75 -1.59 5.13
N LEU A 66 2.86 -0.25 5.12
CA LEU A 66 2.97 0.54 6.36
C LEU A 66 1.71 0.43 7.22
N ARG A 67 0.51 0.44 6.61
CA ARG A 67 -0.75 0.21 7.33
C ARG A 67 -0.81 -1.18 7.94
N GLN A 68 -0.36 -2.20 7.21
CA GLN A 68 -0.29 -3.57 7.72
C GLN A 68 0.70 -3.68 8.89
N LYS A 69 1.87 -3.03 8.79
CA LYS A 69 2.86 -2.98 9.89
C LYS A 69 2.30 -2.27 11.13
N LYS A 70 1.55 -1.19 10.96
CA LYS A 70 0.90 -0.51 12.09
C LYS A 70 -0.17 -1.38 12.74
N SER A 71 -1.01 -2.04 11.93
CA SER A 71 -2.03 -2.97 12.42
C SER A 71 -1.41 -4.15 13.19
N LEU A 72 -0.26 -4.66 12.75
CA LEU A 72 0.53 -5.65 13.50
C LEU A 72 1.00 -5.14 14.86
N ALA A 73 1.40 -3.87 14.96
CA ALA A 73 1.82 -3.27 16.23
C ALA A 73 0.64 -3.06 17.20
N ASP A 74 -0.56 -2.80 16.67
CA ASP A 74 -1.80 -2.71 17.47
C ASP A 74 -2.38 -4.10 17.82
N CYS A 75 -2.02 -5.17 17.09
CA CYS A 75 -2.41 -6.53 17.42
C CYS A 75 -1.63 -7.02 18.66
N SER A 76 -2.20 -6.79 19.84
CA SER A 76 -1.72 -7.38 21.09
C SER A 76 -2.17 -8.83 21.16
N LEU A 77 -1.35 -9.75 20.63
CA LEU A 77 -1.52 -11.18 20.92
C LEU A 77 -0.94 -11.48 22.31
N PRO A 78 -1.56 -12.40 23.08
CA PRO A 78 -0.98 -12.87 24.33
C PRO A 78 0.39 -13.52 24.05
N VAL A 79 1.35 -13.27 24.94
CA VAL A 79 2.71 -13.84 24.86
C VAL A 79 2.62 -15.37 24.74
N ALA A 80 3.30 -15.93 23.74
CA ALA A 80 3.43 -17.38 23.60
C ALA A 80 4.18 -17.95 24.80
N LEU A 81 3.53 -18.83 25.55
CA LEU A 81 4.13 -19.53 26.69
C LEU A 81 5.27 -20.43 26.20
N SER A 82 6.47 -20.28 26.78
CA SER A 82 7.66 -21.09 26.49
C SER A 82 7.43 -22.55 26.92
N GLY A 83 6.87 -23.34 26.02
CA GLY A 83 6.42 -24.71 26.27
C GLY A 83 5.42 -25.22 25.23
N GLY A 84 4.86 -24.31 24.43
CA GLY A 84 3.79 -24.64 23.50
C GLY A 84 2.44 -24.69 24.21
N GLN A 85 1.37 -24.53 23.44
CA GLN A 85 0.02 -24.41 23.95
C GLN A 85 -0.78 -25.65 23.53
N HIS A 86 -1.58 -26.21 24.44
CA HIS A 86 -2.31 -27.44 24.14
C HIS A 86 -3.40 -27.17 23.07
N PRO A 87 -3.65 -28.08 22.11
CA PRO A 87 -4.62 -27.86 21.02
C PRO A 87 -6.03 -27.44 21.48
N SER A 88 -6.45 -27.86 22.68
CA SER A 88 -7.73 -27.46 23.27
C SER A 88 -7.85 -25.96 23.59
N GLU A 89 -6.73 -25.24 23.70
CA GLU A 89 -6.72 -23.78 23.93
C GLU A 89 -6.86 -22.97 22.63
N ALA A 90 -6.79 -23.62 21.46
CA ALA A 90 -6.92 -22.98 20.16
C ALA A 90 -8.26 -22.23 19.99
N GLN A 91 -9.36 -22.79 20.51
CA GLN A 91 -10.68 -22.16 20.48
C GLN A 91 -10.73 -20.86 21.30
N GLY A 92 -10.00 -20.79 22.42
CA GLY A 92 -9.91 -19.58 23.23
C GLY A 92 -9.16 -18.47 22.50
N LEU A 93 -8.05 -18.82 21.84
CA LEU A 93 -7.26 -17.90 21.03
C LEU A 93 -8.04 -17.38 19.81
N GLN A 94 -8.83 -18.24 19.16
CA GLN A 94 -9.68 -17.88 18.03
C GLN A 94 -10.77 -16.87 18.43
N ARG A 95 -11.39 -17.03 19.61
CA ARG A 95 -12.37 -16.06 20.14
C ARG A 95 -11.73 -14.70 20.40
N HIS A 96 -10.54 -14.67 21.01
CA HIS A 96 -9.81 -13.42 21.23
C HIS A 96 -9.43 -12.72 19.92
N LEU A 97 -9.08 -13.46 18.86
CA LEU A 97 -8.81 -12.89 17.54
C LEU A 97 -10.06 -12.33 16.86
N LEU A 98 -11.22 -12.98 17.03
CA LEU A 98 -12.52 -12.51 16.53
C LEU A 98 -12.97 -11.21 17.20
N GLU A 99 -12.69 -11.06 18.50
CA GLU A 99 -13.09 -9.89 19.29
C GLU A 99 -12.13 -8.70 19.12
N SER A 100 -10.83 -8.95 18.99
CA SER A 100 -9.79 -7.91 18.87
C SER A 100 -9.57 -7.40 17.45
N VAL A 101 -9.79 -8.21 16.42
CA VAL A 101 -9.53 -7.84 15.01
C VAL A 101 -10.84 -7.43 14.34
N SER A 102 -11.23 -6.16 14.48
CA SER A 102 -12.40 -5.59 13.77
C SER A 102 -12.21 -5.44 12.25
N ASP A 103 -10.99 -5.64 11.72
CA ASP A 103 -10.72 -5.49 10.28
C ASP A 103 -10.39 -6.85 9.65
N GLU A 104 -11.40 -7.47 9.02
CA GLU A 104 -11.27 -8.71 8.23
C GLU A 104 -10.30 -8.60 7.02
N GLN A 105 -9.71 -7.42 6.77
CA GLN A 105 -8.89 -7.13 5.60
C GLN A 105 -7.40 -7.45 5.79
N GLY A 106 -6.96 -7.80 7.00
CA GLY A 106 -5.57 -8.17 7.27
C GLY A 106 -5.22 -9.57 6.79
N TYR A 107 -4.23 -9.71 5.89
CA TYR A 107 -3.75 -11.01 5.40
C TYR A 107 -3.26 -11.95 6.52
N LEU A 108 -2.58 -11.38 7.52
CA LEU A 108 -1.97 -12.14 8.63
C LEU A 108 -3.00 -12.70 9.63
N PRO A 109 -3.98 -11.93 10.15
CA PRO A 109 -5.03 -12.50 11.00
C PRO A 109 -5.88 -13.53 10.25
N LYS A 110 -6.10 -13.35 8.93
CA LYS A 110 -6.74 -14.38 8.11
C LYS A 110 -5.92 -15.67 8.06
N ARG A 111 -4.62 -15.59 7.77
CA ARG A 111 -3.74 -16.77 7.78
C ARG A 111 -3.65 -17.45 9.14
N LEU A 112 -3.66 -16.66 10.23
CA LEU A 112 -3.64 -17.20 11.58
C LEU A 112 -4.95 -17.93 11.92
N ARG A 113 -6.10 -17.37 11.52
CA ARG A 113 -7.40 -18.02 11.65
C ARG A 113 -7.45 -19.32 10.84
N ASP A 114 -7.02 -19.29 9.58
CA ASP A 114 -6.98 -20.48 8.72
C ASP A 114 -6.09 -21.57 9.36
N GLY A 115 -4.96 -21.20 9.96
CA GLY A 115 -4.07 -22.15 10.65
C GLY A 115 -4.66 -22.75 11.93
N LEU A 116 -5.45 -21.98 12.69
CA LEU A 116 -6.13 -22.46 13.89
C LEU A 116 -7.34 -23.36 13.57
N ASP A 117 -7.95 -23.21 12.40
CA ASP A 117 -9.10 -24.03 11.97
C ASP A 117 -8.69 -25.48 11.63
N PHE A 118 -7.40 -25.72 11.40
CA PHE A 118 -6.84 -27.04 11.11
C PHE A 118 -6.51 -27.89 12.36
N VAL A 119 -6.58 -27.30 13.56
CA VAL A 119 -6.16 -27.91 14.84
C VAL A 119 -7.38 -28.20 15.71
#